data_AF-A0A521F1W9-F1
#
_entry.id   AF-A0A521F1W9-F1
#
_cell.length_a   1.000
_cell.length_b   1.000
_cell.length_c   1.000
_cell.angle_alpha   90.00
_cell.angle_beta   90.00
_cell.angle_gamma   90.00
#
_symmetry.space_group_name_H-M   'P 1'
#
loop_
_entity.id
_entity.type
_entity.pdbx_description
1 polymer ?
#
loop_
_entity_poly.entity_id
_entity_poly.type
_entity_poly.pdbx_seq_one_letter_code
_entity_poly.pdbx_strand_id
1 'polypeptide(L)'
;MKTPPNPYLVLASAIVLPGSGQVWNGQPMRGLIFLFFICLLGGFTLLTAAPEVSFVGRYAGGFFVWAMAIFDAYKQARIRHAIWQHNMA
;
A
#
# COMPACT_ATOMS: atom_id res chain seq x y z
N MET A 1 25.11 8.13 -1.27
CA MET A 1 23.77 7.59 -0.91
C MET A 1 23.49 6.35 -1.74
N LYS A 2 22.98 5.26 -1.14
CA LYS A 2 22.60 4.06 -1.89
C LYS A 2 21.42 4.38 -2.83
N THR A 3 21.47 3.88 -4.06
CA THR A 3 20.40 4.06 -5.03
C THR A 3 19.07 3.55 -4.46
N PRO A 4 18.02 4.39 -4.40
CA PRO A 4 16.70 3.94 -3.95
C PRO A 4 16.07 3.00 -4.98
N PRO A 5 15.13 2.14 -4.56
CA PRO A 5 14.42 1.27 -5.50
C PRO A 5 13.67 2.08 -6.58
N ASN A 6 13.52 1.48 -7.77
CA ASN A 6 12.72 2.09 -8.84
C ASN A 6 11.26 2.26 -8.37
N PRO A 7 10.71 3.48 -8.33
CA PRO A 7 9.37 3.72 -7.80
C PRO A 7 8.25 2.98 -8.54
N TYR A 8 8.41 2.68 -9.83
CA TYR A 8 7.43 1.92 -10.59
C TYR A 8 7.43 0.43 -10.22
N LEU A 9 8.58 -0.13 -9.84
CA LEU A 9 8.64 -1.50 -9.29
C LEU A 9 8.01 -1.57 -7.90
N VAL A 10 8.19 -0.53 -7.08
CA VAL A 10 7.53 -0.41 -5.77
C VAL A 10 6.01 -0.29 -5.93
N LEU A 11 5.55 0.47 -6.93
CA LEU A 11 4.12 0.57 -7.25
C LEU A 11 3.56 -0.79 -7.70
N ALA A 12 4.23 -1.45 -8.64
CA ALA A 12 3.80 -2.76 -9.15
C ALA A 12 3.72 -3.79 -8.03
N SER A 13 4.70 -3.84 -7.12
CA SER A 13 4.65 -4.76 -5.99
C SER A 13 3.48 -4.45 -5.05
N ALA A 14 3.25 -3.17 -4.70
CA ALA A 14 2.16 -2.77 -3.82
C ALA A 14 0.76 -3.06 -4.40
N ILE A 15 0.60 -2.98 -5.73
CA ILE A 15 -0.64 -3.36 -6.44
C ILE A 15 -0.88 -4.86 -6.40
N VAL A 16 0.17 -5.69 -6.47
CA VAL A 16 0.02 -7.16 -6.48
C VAL A 16 -0.17 -7.72 -5.07
N LEU A 17 0.60 -7.22 -4.11
CA LEU A 17 0.62 -7.74 -2.74
C LEU A 17 0.62 -6.58 -1.73
N PRO A 18 -0.45 -6.42 -0.93
CA PRO A 18 -0.50 -5.38 0.09
C PRO A 18 0.69 -5.44 1.05
N GLY A 19 1.22 -4.28 1.44
CA GLY A 19 2.37 -4.15 2.34
C GLY A 19 3.74 -4.39 1.70
N SER A 20 3.82 -5.02 0.52
CA SER A 20 5.11 -5.33 -0.13
C SER A 20 5.86 -4.06 -0.56
N GLY A 21 5.19 -3.03 -1.05
CA GLY A 21 5.81 -1.75 -1.41
C GLY A 21 6.47 -1.06 -0.21
N GLN A 22 5.87 -1.16 0.98
CA GLN A 22 6.49 -0.68 2.22
C GLN A 22 7.75 -1.47 2.59
N VAL A 23 7.76 -2.80 2.36
CA VAL A 23 8.97 -3.63 2.55
C VAL A 23 10.08 -3.21 1.60
N TRP A 24 9.78 -2.97 0.32
CA TRP A 24 10.74 -2.43 -0.64
C TRP A 24 11.31 -1.08 -0.20
N ASN A 25 10.48 -0.25 0.42
CA ASN A 25 10.88 1.02 1.03
C ASN A 25 11.61 0.86 2.38
N GLY A 26 11.90 -0.35 2.86
CA GLY A 26 12.53 -0.58 4.15
C GLY A 26 11.68 -0.16 5.35
N GLN A 27 10.34 -0.18 5.20
CA GLN A 27 9.35 0.17 6.21
C GLN A 27 8.42 -1.03 6.53
N PRO A 28 8.95 -2.22 6.90
CA PRO A 28 8.14 -3.43 7.05
C PRO A 28 7.04 -3.30 8.10
N MET A 29 7.31 -2.61 9.23
CA MET A 29 6.31 -2.37 10.27
C MET A 29 5.11 -1.58 9.73
N ARG A 30 5.35 -0.62 8.84
CA ARG A 30 4.29 0.17 8.19
C ARG A 30 3.45 -0.70 7.25
N GLY A 31 4.10 -1.63 6.54
CA GLY A 31 3.41 -2.64 5.72
C GLY A 31 2.50 -3.54 6.55
N LEU A 32 2.97 -4.00 7.71
CA LEU A 32 2.16 -4.80 8.65
C LEU A 32 0.96 -4.02 9.20
N ILE A 33 1.15 -2.73 9.51
CA ILE A 33 0.05 -1.86 9.94
C ILE A 33 -1.03 -1.79 8.85
N PHE A 34 -0.65 -1.57 7.58
CA PHE A 34 -1.61 -1.60 6.47
C PHE A 34 -2.32 -2.95 6.34
N LEU A 35 -1.58 -4.06 6.40
CA LEU A 35 -2.16 -5.41 6.35
C LEU A 35 -3.19 -5.63 7.48
N PHE A 36 -2.85 -5.23 8.70
CA PHE A 36 -3.75 -5.29 9.84
C PHE A 36 -5.03 -4.50 9.58
N PHE A 37 -4.93 -3.27 9.10
CA PHE A 37 -6.11 -2.45 8.79
C PHE A 37 -6.92 -2.95 7.60
N ILE A 38 -6.30 -3.56 6.59
CA ILE A 38 -7.01 -4.24 5.50
C ILE A 38 -7.88 -5.36 6.06
N CYS A 39 -7.32 -6.21 6.92
CA CYS A 39 -8.06 -7.31 7.55
C CYS A 39 -9.16 -6.77 8.50
N LEU A 40 -8.83 -5.76 9.30
CA LEU A 40 -9.75 -5.17 10.27
C LEU A 40 -10.96 -4.53 9.57
N LEU A 41 -10.71 -3.60 8.64
CA LEU A 41 -11.79 -2.90 7.95
C LEU A 41 -12.47 -3.77 6.90
N GLY A 42 -11.76 -4.66 6.22
CA GLY A 42 -12.36 -5.63 5.30
C GLY A 42 -13.27 -6.62 6.04
N GLY A 43 -12.84 -7.12 7.20
CA GLY A 43 -13.68 -7.95 8.07
C GLY A 43 -14.87 -7.18 8.64
N PHE A 44 -14.66 -5.95 9.09
CA PHE A 44 -15.76 -5.11 9.59
C PHE A 44 -16.82 -4.83 8.52
N THR A 45 -16.42 -4.45 7.31
CA THR A 45 -17.38 -4.24 6.21
C THR A 45 -18.06 -5.53 5.80
N LEU A 46 -17.36 -6.68 5.88
CA LEU A 46 -17.94 -7.97 5.54
C LEU A 46 -19.05 -8.36 6.52
N LEU A 47 -18.82 -8.15 7.82
CA LEU A 47 -19.75 -8.50 8.89
C LEU A 47 -20.97 -7.58 8.97
N THR A 48 -20.86 -6.35 8.45
CA THR A 48 -21.91 -5.33 8.52
C THR A 48 -22.67 -5.14 7.20
N ALA A 49 -22.13 -5.65 6.08
CA ALA A 49 -22.78 -5.55 4.79
C ALA A 49 -24.02 -6.45 4.68
N ALA A 50 -25.07 -5.93 4.07
CA ALA A 50 -26.27 -6.69 3.78
C ALA A 50 -26.04 -7.77 2.69
N PRO A 51 -26.84 -8.86 2.67
CA PRO A 51 -26.65 -9.96 1.73
C PRO A 51 -26.74 -9.57 0.24
N GLU A 52 -27.41 -8.48 -0.10
CA GLU A 52 -27.55 -7.98 -1.46
C GLU A 52 -26.36 -7.12 -1.92
N VAL A 53 -25.48 -6.71 -0.99
CA VAL A 53 -24.30 -5.91 -1.31
C VAL A 53 -23.30 -6.74 -2.12
N SER A 54 -22.77 -6.13 -3.18
CA SER A 54 -21.77 -6.75 -4.06
C SER A 54 -20.50 -7.16 -3.32
N PHE A 55 -19.71 -8.08 -3.90
CA PHE A 55 -18.43 -8.50 -3.33
C PHE A 55 -17.51 -7.31 -3.00
N VAL A 56 -17.37 -6.36 -3.93
CA VAL A 56 -16.55 -5.16 -3.71
C VAL A 56 -17.08 -4.32 -2.56
N GLY A 57 -18.41 -4.18 -2.44
CA GLY A 57 -19.05 -3.47 -1.34
C GLY A 57 -18.82 -4.14 0.02
N ARG A 58 -18.94 -5.47 0.08
CA ARG A 58 -18.70 -6.24 1.32
C ARG A 58 -17.26 -6.12 1.83
N TYR A 59 -16.29 -5.90 0.95
CA TYR A 59 -14.88 -5.71 1.33
C TYR A 59 -14.38 -4.27 1.14
N ALA A 60 -15.30 -3.29 1.05
CA ALA A 60 -14.95 -1.91 0.70
C ALA A 60 -13.90 -1.30 1.65
N GLY A 61 -13.96 -1.62 2.94
CA GLY A 61 -12.99 -1.16 3.92
C GLY A 61 -11.58 -1.68 3.64
N GLY A 62 -11.46 -2.97 3.30
CA GLY A 62 -10.18 -3.58 2.93
C GLY A 62 -9.62 -3.01 1.63
N PHE A 63 -10.46 -2.86 0.60
CA PHE A 63 -10.07 -2.25 -0.67
C PHE A 63 -9.62 -0.80 -0.50
N PHE A 64 -10.31 -0.02 0.32
CA PHE A 64 -9.94 1.36 0.61
C PHE A 64 -8.55 1.44 1.25
N VAL A 65 -8.28 0.65 2.29
CA VAL A 65 -6.96 0.64 2.95
C VAL A 65 -5.87 0.16 1.99
N TRP A 66 -6.16 -0.83 1.14
CA TRP A 66 -5.20 -1.30 0.15
C TRP A 66 -4.85 -0.21 -0.87
N ALA A 67 -5.83 0.52 -1.39
CA ALA A 67 -5.60 1.66 -2.27
C ALA A 67 -4.72 2.73 -1.61
N MET A 68 -4.96 3.03 -0.33
CA MET A 68 -4.14 3.94 0.45
C MET A 68 -2.70 3.43 0.65
N ALA A 69 -2.53 2.11 0.86
CA ALA A 69 -1.21 1.49 0.99
C ALA A 69 -0.40 1.57 -0.31
N ILE A 70 -1.05 1.42 -1.47
CA ILE A 70 -0.44 1.58 -2.80
C ILE A 70 0.07 3.01 -2.99
N PHE A 71 -0.80 3.99 -2.73
CA PHE A 71 -0.43 5.40 -2.85
C PHE A 71 0.74 5.77 -1.94
N ASP A 72 0.70 5.31 -0.69
CA ASP A 72 1.77 5.54 0.27
C ASP A 72 3.12 4.98 -0.20
N ALA A 73 3.15 3.71 -0.61
CA ALA A 73 4.37 3.06 -1.07
C ALA A 73 5.01 3.79 -2.26
N TYR A 74 4.20 4.15 -3.25
CA TYR A 74 4.67 4.85 -4.44
C TYR A 74 5.16 6.26 -4.11
N LYS A 75 4.38 7.04 -3.34
CA LYS A 75 4.76 8.41 -2.95
C LYS A 75 6.11 8.41 -2.23
N GLN A 76 6.29 7.50 -1.27
CA GLN A 76 7.54 7.40 -0.52
C GLN A 76 8.73 7.04 -1.43
N ALA A 77 8.54 6.11 -2.36
CA ALA A 77 9.57 5.73 -3.32
C ALA A 77 9.91 6.89 -4.27
N ARG A 78 8.91 7.61 -4.80
CA ARG A 78 9.11 8.78 -5.68
C ARG A 78 9.86 9.90 -5.00
N ILE A 79 9.52 10.24 -3.75
CA ILE A 79 10.21 11.29 -3.00
C ILE A 79 11.68 10.92 -2.81
N ARG A 80 11.98 9.68 -2.36
CA ARG A 80 13.35 9.22 -2.17
C ARG A 80 14.16 9.23 -3.47
N HIS A 81 13.53 8.80 -4.57
CA HIS A 81 14.16 8.84 -5.88
C HIS A 81 14.45 10.27 -6.34
N ALA A 82 13.53 11.21 -6.15
CA ALA A 82 13.73 12.61 -6.51
C ALA A 82 14.85 13.26 -5.70
N ILE A 83 14.90 13.02 -4.38
CA ILE A 83 15.99 13.50 -3.51
C ILE A 83 17.34 12.92 -3.96
N TRP A 84 17.39 11.63 -4.27
CA TRP A 84 18.60 10.98 -4.76
C TRP A 84 19.07 11.56 -6.09
N GLN A 85 18.16 11.79 -7.04
CA GLN A 85 18.47 12.43 -8.32
C GLN A 85 19.01 13.85 -8.15
N HIS A 86 18.37 14.66 -7.29
CA HIS A 86 18.80 16.02 -7.02
C HIS A 86 20.19 16.09 -6.38
N ASN A 87 20.50 15.16 -5.46
CA ASN A 87 21.81 15.12 -4.80
C ASN A 87 22.94 14.53 -5.66
N MET A 88 22.60 14.02 -6.85
CA MET A 88 23.57 13.54 -7.85
C MET A 88 23.80 14.53 -9.00
N ALA A 89 22.96 15.57 -9.08
CA ALA A 89 23.14 16.70 -9.98
C ALA A 89 24.11 17.71 -9.34
#